data_AF-A0A2V6CZ61-F1
#
_entry.id   AF-A0A2V6CZ61-F1
#
_cell.length_a   1.000
_cell.length_b   1.000
_cell.length_c   1.000
_cell.angle_alpha   90.00
_cell.angle_beta   90.00
_cell.angle_gamma   90.00
#
_symmetry.space_group_name_H-M   'P 1'
#
loop_
_entity.id
_entity.type
_entity.pdbx_description
1 polymer ?
#
loop_
_entity_poly.entity_id
_entity_poly.type
_entity_poly.pdbx_seq_one_letter_code
_entity_poly.pdbx_strand_id
1 'polypeptide(L)'
;MRSRLADSLRHIWEEGSEVLQVPSDQFHKFLNQLEVRPVSPLAFSFYSDTVVAIEEDNLDEASRLLREMISLPAHSGGILVNELGDPQQDPIAQRYARLLLDPDSDDSLKFEIFPPPPEVAANCRRLIKEALDLMDAGDPELAAEIRALLREIVLAAGSLESKAMTFDGASAFMLWGAIIINANQPKGELTMVQMLAHESSHNLLFGFSADESLVENSPDELFQSPLRVDPRPMDGIYHATFVVARMHRAVKGLLNSGILSATQKEI
;
A
#
# COMPACT_ATOMS: atom_id res chain seq x y z
N MET A 1 2.69 7.32 11.82
CA MET A 1 1.78 6.18 11.56
C MET A 1 1.85 5.11 12.63
N ARG A 2 2.97 4.41 12.83
CA ARG A 2 3.04 3.32 13.84
C ARG A 2 2.76 3.78 15.29
N SER A 3 3.28 4.93 15.70
CA SER A 3 2.96 5.54 17.00
C SER A 3 1.46 5.84 17.12
N ARG A 4 0.86 6.47 16.10
CA ARG A 4 -0.59 6.75 16.04
C ARG A 4 -1.44 5.48 16.17
N LEU A 5 -1.04 4.38 15.50
CA LEU A 5 -1.71 3.09 15.64
C LEU A 5 -1.63 2.59 17.10
N ALA A 6 -0.45 2.68 17.73
CA ALA A 6 -0.30 2.28 19.12
C ALA A 6 -1.16 3.13 20.07
N ASP A 7 -1.21 4.45 19.86
CA ASP A 7 -2.01 5.37 20.67
C ASP A 7 -3.51 5.05 20.54
N SER A 8 -3.99 4.81 19.32
CA SER A 8 -5.39 4.46 19.10
C SER A 8 -5.76 3.10 19.68
N LEU A 9 -4.88 2.10 19.57
CA LEU A 9 -5.10 0.79 20.18
C LEU A 9 -5.09 0.87 21.72
N ARG A 10 -4.27 1.77 22.29
CA ARG A 10 -4.27 2.03 23.73
C ARG A 10 -5.62 2.61 24.17
N HIS A 11 -6.16 3.56 23.41
CA HIS A 11 -7.48 4.12 23.66
C HIS A 11 -8.59 3.07 23.58
N ILE A 12 -8.61 2.23 22.51
CA ILE A 12 -9.57 1.13 22.38
C ILE A 12 -9.51 0.18 23.59
N TRP A 13 -8.32 -0.10 24.10
CA TRP A 13 -8.14 -0.96 25.26
C TRP A 13 -8.63 -0.31 26.56
N GLU A 14 -8.30 0.96 26.78
CA GLU A 14 -8.72 1.73 27.97
C GLU A 14 -10.24 1.80 28.08
N GLU A 15 -10.93 2.02 26.97
CA GLU A 15 -12.40 2.13 26.93
C GLU A 15 -13.11 0.77 26.80
N GLY A 16 -12.48 -0.21 26.15
CA GLY A 16 -13.14 -1.45 25.71
C GLY A 16 -12.70 -2.73 26.40
N SER A 17 -11.69 -2.72 27.27
CA SER A 17 -11.09 -3.95 27.83
C SER A 17 -12.04 -4.83 28.63
N GLU A 18 -13.12 -4.28 29.21
CA GLU A 18 -14.12 -5.07 29.94
C GLU A 18 -15.08 -5.84 29.01
N VAL A 19 -15.24 -5.39 27.76
CA VAL A 19 -16.21 -5.95 26.80
C VAL A 19 -15.54 -6.67 25.63
N LEU A 20 -14.30 -6.30 25.30
CA LEU A 20 -13.51 -6.92 24.24
C LEU A 20 -12.84 -8.20 24.75
N GLN A 21 -13.07 -9.32 24.07
CA GLN A 21 -12.57 -10.63 24.45
C GLN A 21 -11.13 -10.85 23.92
N VAL A 22 -10.17 -10.03 24.35
CA VAL A 22 -8.78 -10.08 23.86
C VAL A 22 -7.82 -10.37 25.03
N PRO A 23 -6.85 -11.30 24.88
CA PRO A 23 -5.91 -11.61 25.97
C PRO A 23 -5.02 -10.40 26.31
N SER A 24 -5.18 -9.85 27.53
CA SER A 24 -4.49 -8.63 27.98
C SER A 24 -2.97 -8.69 27.85
N ASP A 25 -2.34 -9.78 28.29
CA ASP A 25 -0.89 -9.94 28.23
C ASP A 25 -0.36 -9.90 26.79
N GLN A 26 -1.09 -10.52 25.85
CA GLN A 26 -0.70 -10.53 24.43
C GLN A 26 -0.93 -9.16 23.80
N PHE A 27 -2.02 -8.48 24.16
CA PHE A 27 -2.32 -7.14 23.68
C PHE A 27 -1.27 -6.12 24.12
N HIS A 28 -0.93 -6.09 25.41
CA HIS A 28 0.13 -5.21 25.92
C HIS A 28 1.50 -5.54 25.32
N LYS A 29 1.80 -6.83 25.10
CA LYS A 29 3.02 -7.23 24.39
C LYS A 29 3.04 -6.69 22.96
N PHE A 30 1.92 -6.74 22.24
CA PHE A 30 1.81 -6.20 20.89
C PHE A 30 1.95 -4.66 20.87
N LEU A 31 1.31 -3.94 21.78
CA LEU A 31 1.49 -2.49 21.94
C LEU A 31 2.96 -2.11 22.15
N ASN A 32 3.64 -2.80 23.06
CA ASN A 32 5.06 -2.57 23.30
C ASN A 32 5.90 -2.85 22.05
N GLN A 33 5.54 -3.86 21.24
CA GLN A 33 6.22 -4.14 19.98
C GLN A 33 6.00 -3.04 18.93
N LEU A 34 4.80 -2.47 18.84
CA LEU A 34 4.49 -1.37 17.94
C LEU A 34 5.37 -0.14 18.22
N GLU A 35 5.80 0.11 19.45
CA GLU A 35 6.65 1.27 19.72
C GLU A 35 8.07 1.09 19.16
N VAL A 36 8.62 -0.13 19.25
CA VAL A 36 10.05 -0.39 18.99
C VAL A 36 10.36 -1.06 17.66
N ARG A 37 9.42 -1.80 17.07
CA ARG A 37 9.68 -2.65 15.90
C ARG A 37 8.70 -2.42 14.76
N PRO A 38 9.13 -2.58 13.51
CA PRO A 38 8.21 -2.62 12.38
C PRO A 38 7.15 -3.72 12.56
N VAL A 39 5.95 -3.49 12.05
CA VAL A 39 4.85 -4.45 12.02
C VAL A 39 4.39 -4.65 10.58
N SER A 40 3.68 -5.75 10.33
CA SER A 40 3.06 -5.98 9.03
C SER A 40 2.02 -4.88 8.74
N PRO A 41 1.93 -4.39 7.48
CA PRO A 41 0.87 -3.51 7.04
C PRO A 41 -0.55 -4.05 7.30
N LEU A 42 -0.72 -5.37 7.39
CA LEU A 42 -1.99 -5.99 7.77
C LEU A 42 -2.51 -5.50 9.13
N ALA A 43 -1.63 -5.08 10.04
CA ALA A 43 -2.04 -4.53 11.33
C ALA A 43 -2.94 -3.29 11.16
N PHE A 44 -2.65 -2.42 10.20
CA PHE A 44 -3.50 -1.26 9.90
C PHE A 44 -4.87 -1.67 9.38
N SER A 45 -4.93 -2.76 8.60
CA SER A 45 -6.19 -3.23 8.04
C SER A 45 -7.09 -3.89 9.08
N PHE A 46 -6.50 -4.67 9.99
CA PHE A 46 -7.25 -5.25 11.10
C PHE A 46 -7.74 -4.16 12.05
N TYR A 47 -6.89 -3.18 12.36
CA TYR A 47 -7.27 -2.01 13.14
C TYR A 47 -8.44 -1.25 12.50
N SER A 48 -8.38 -0.99 11.19
CA SER A 48 -9.42 -0.24 10.49
C SER A 48 -10.76 -0.99 10.54
N ASP A 49 -10.78 -2.29 10.26
CA ASP A 49 -11.99 -3.10 10.39
C ASP A 49 -12.46 -3.22 11.86
N THR A 50 -11.54 -3.22 12.83
CA THR A 50 -11.91 -3.21 14.26
C THR A 50 -12.68 -1.94 14.61
N VAL A 51 -12.25 -0.78 14.13
CA VAL A 51 -12.95 0.48 14.38
C VAL A 51 -14.36 0.43 13.79
N VAL A 52 -14.50 -0.02 12.53
CA VAL A 52 -15.82 -0.20 11.90
C VAL A 52 -16.71 -1.16 12.70
N ALA A 53 -16.17 -2.30 13.12
CA ALA A 53 -16.93 -3.27 13.92
C ALA A 53 -17.37 -2.70 15.28
N ILE A 54 -16.58 -1.81 15.90
CA ILE A 54 -16.97 -1.11 17.13
C ILE A 54 -18.08 -0.10 16.84
N GLU A 55 -17.98 0.67 15.75
CA GLU A 55 -19.03 1.63 15.34
C GLU A 55 -20.37 0.95 15.01
N GLU A 56 -20.33 -0.30 14.55
CA GLU A 56 -21.50 -1.14 14.29
C GLU A 56 -21.99 -1.95 15.51
N ASP A 57 -21.46 -1.69 16.71
CA ASP A 57 -21.74 -2.42 17.96
C ASP A 57 -21.45 -3.95 17.88
N ASN A 58 -20.62 -4.38 16.92
CA ASN A 58 -20.24 -5.78 16.69
C ASN A 58 -18.96 -6.15 17.45
N LEU A 59 -19.07 -6.23 18.78
CA LEU A 59 -17.92 -6.45 19.68
C LEU A 59 -17.26 -7.84 19.52
N ASP A 60 -18.01 -8.85 19.08
CA ASP A 60 -17.46 -10.18 18.82
C ASP A 60 -16.49 -10.15 17.63
N GLU A 61 -16.86 -9.43 16.57
CA GLU A 61 -16.02 -9.24 15.39
C GLU A 61 -14.82 -8.36 15.70
N ALA A 62 -15.02 -7.25 16.41
CA ALA A 62 -13.93 -6.40 16.90
C ALA A 62 -12.91 -7.21 17.70
N SER A 63 -13.39 -8.06 18.62
CA SER A 63 -12.54 -8.96 19.42
C SER A 63 -11.78 -9.98 18.55
N ARG A 64 -12.43 -10.53 17.52
CA ARG A 64 -11.79 -11.47 16.57
C ARG A 64 -10.67 -10.79 15.80
N LEU A 65 -10.92 -9.62 15.23
CA LEU A 65 -9.97 -8.84 14.45
C LEU A 65 -8.75 -8.42 15.29
N LEU A 66 -8.97 -7.98 16.53
CA LEU A 66 -7.87 -7.67 17.46
C LEU A 66 -7.03 -8.91 17.78
N ARG A 67 -7.65 -10.08 18.00
CA ARG A 67 -6.92 -11.33 18.22
C ARG A 67 -6.08 -11.74 17.01
N GLU A 68 -6.60 -11.56 15.80
CA GLU A 68 -5.84 -11.82 14.56
C GLU A 68 -4.66 -10.85 14.41
N MET A 69 -4.88 -9.56 14.68
CA MET A 69 -3.85 -8.54 14.64
C MET A 69 -2.70 -8.82 15.60
N ILE A 70 -2.98 -9.11 16.87
CA ILE A 70 -1.92 -9.38 17.87
C ILE A 70 -1.20 -10.71 17.63
N SER A 71 -1.79 -11.59 16.82
CA SER A 71 -1.21 -12.87 16.40
C SER A 71 -0.34 -12.74 15.14
N LEU A 72 -0.27 -11.56 14.53
CA LEU A 72 0.58 -11.33 13.36
C LEU A 72 2.05 -11.66 13.66
N PRO A 73 2.78 -12.26 12.70
CA PRO A 73 4.18 -12.54 12.88
C PRO A 73 5.01 -11.26 13.00
N ALA A 74 6.10 -11.34 13.76
CA ALA A 74 7.05 -10.24 13.87
C ALA A 74 7.63 -9.90 12.48
N HIS A 75 7.65 -8.60 12.15
CA HIS A 75 8.20 -8.15 10.88
C HIS A 75 9.73 -8.01 10.94
N SER A 76 10.42 -8.40 9.86
CA SER A 76 11.89 -8.35 9.78
C SER A 76 12.45 -6.93 9.66
N GLY A 77 11.62 -5.99 9.22
CA GLY A 77 11.91 -4.55 9.18
C GLY A 77 12.43 -4.01 7.85
N GLY A 78 12.77 -4.89 6.90
CA GLY A 78 13.00 -4.52 5.49
C GLY A 78 11.72 -4.65 4.65
N ILE A 79 11.83 -4.39 3.35
CA ILE A 79 10.73 -4.69 2.41
C ILE A 79 10.66 -6.20 2.20
N LEU A 80 9.52 -6.80 2.53
CA LEU A 80 9.17 -8.15 2.12
C LEU A 80 8.51 -8.09 0.74
N VAL A 81 8.94 -8.96 -0.16
CA VAL A 81 8.27 -9.15 -1.46
C VAL A 81 7.63 -10.51 -1.41
N ASN A 82 6.30 -10.57 -1.49
CA ASN A 82 5.48 -11.77 -1.34
C ASN A 82 4.55 -11.92 -2.53
N GLU A 83 4.19 -13.15 -2.89
CA GLU A 83 3.13 -13.41 -3.87
C GLU A 83 1.76 -13.43 -3.19
N LEU A 84 0.75 -12.88 -3.86
CA LEU A 84 -0.64 -12.96 -3.41
C LEU A 84 -1.11 -14.42 -3.45
N GLY A 85 -1.71 -14.90 -2.35
CA GLY A 85 -2.45 -16.16 -2.32
C GLY A 85 -3.74 -16.12 -3.15
N ASP A 86 -4.45 -17.23 -3.27
CA ASP A 86 -5.75 -17.26 -3.97
C ASP A 86 -6.80 -16.54 -3.12
N PRO A 87 -7.37 -15.40 -3.55
CA PRO A 87 -8.38 -14.67 -2.77
C PRO A 87 -9.64 -15.47 -2.45
N GLN A 88 -9.90 -16.59 -3.14
CA GLN A 88 -11.03 -17.49 -2.85
C GLN A 88 -10.75 -18.48 -1.72
N GLN A 89 -9.48 -18.67 -1.35
CA GLN A 89 -9.04 -19.72 -0.41
C GLN A 89 -8.20 -19.16 0.75
N ASP A 90 -7.52 -18.04 0.53
CA ASP A 90 -6.65 -17.38 1.49
C ASP A 90 -7.31 -16.09 2.00
N PRO A 91 -7.71 -16.05 3.29
CA PRO A 91 -8.32 -14.87 3.91
C PRO A 91 -7.45 -13.61 3.85
N ILE A 92 -6.12 -13.75 3.86
CA ILE A 92 -5.20 -12.61 3.75
C ILE A 92 -5.21 -12.07 2.33
N ALA A 93 -5.19 -12.96 1.33
CA ALA A 93 -5.32 -12.54 -0.07
C ALA A 93 -6.68 -11.89 -0.35
N GLN A 94 -7.76 -12.42 0.21
CA GLN A 94 -9.09 -11.82 0.11
C GLN A 94 -9.14 -10.41 0.71
N ARG A 95 -8.49 -10.22 1.86
CA ARG A 95 -8.37 -8.92 2.52
C ARG A 95 -7.60 -7.91 1.67
N TYR A 96 -6.47 -8.32 1.10
CA TYR A 96 -5.72 -7.50 0.14
C TYR A 96 -6.58 -7.13 -1.08
N ALA A 97 -7.31 -8.09 -1.65
CA ALA A 97 -8.22 -7.84 -2.76
C ALA A 97 -9.28 -6.80 -2.41
N ARG A 98 -9.99 -6.98 -1.29
CA ARG A 98 -11.05 -6.08 -0.85
C ARG A 98 -10.57 -4.64 -0.62
N LEU A 99 -9.39 -4.47 -0.04
CA LEU A 99 -8.91 -3.16 0.42
C LEU A 99 -8.19 -2.36 -0.68
N LEU A 100 -7.59 -3.05 -1.66
CA LEU A 100 -6.86 -2.40 -2.75
C LEU A 100 -7.68 -2.27 -4.03
N LEU A 101 -8.79 -3.00 -4.12
CA LEU A 101 -9.74 -2.94 -5.21
C LEU A 101 -11.04 -2.36 -4.65
N ASP A 102 -11.03 -1.03 -4.57
CA ASP A 102 -12.10 -0.20 -4.00
C ASP A 102 -13.51 -0.65 -4.45
N PRO A 103 -14.38 -1.12 -3.53
CA PRO A 103 -15.78 -1.44 -3.84
C PRO A 103 -16.66 -0.20 -4.10
N ASP A 104 -16.21 1.02 -3.75
CA ASP A 104 -16.90 2.28 -4.04
C ASP A 104 -16.47 2.89 -5.39
N SER A 105 -15.49 2.28 -6.05
CA SER A 105 -15.25 2.55 -7.47
C SER A 105 -16.44 2.01 -8.27
N ASP A 106 -17.03 2.88 -9.09
CA ASP A 106 -18.17 2.59 -9.98
C ASP A 106 -18.13 1.12 -10.46
N ASP A 107 -19.24 0.38 -10.27
CA ASP A 107 -19.40 -1.08 -10.44
C ASP A 107 -18.85 -1.62 -11.79
N SER A 108 -18.57 -0.71 -12.73
CA SER A 108 -17.91 -0.94 -14.02
C SER A 108 -16.38 -1.16 -13.96
N LEU A 109 -15.72 -0.97 -12.82
CA LEU A 109 -14.25 -1.02 -12.67
C LEU A 109 -13.74 -2.11 -11.70
N LYS A 110 -14.44 -3.24 -11.59
CA LYS A 110 -13.95 -4.38 -10.81
C LYS A 110 -12.72 -4.99 -11.47
N PHE A 111 -11.55 -4.75 -10.89
CA PHE A 111 -10.34 -5.47 -11.23
C PHE A 111 -10.42 -6.87 -10.62
N GLU A 112 -10.01 -7.87 -11.39
CA GLU A 112 -9.78 -9.20 -10.84
C GLU A 112 -8.29 -9.36 -10.56
N ILE A 113 -7.97 -9.81 -9.34
CA ILE A 113 -6.60 -10.14 -8.96
C ILE A 113 -6.47 -11.63 -8.67
N PHE A 114 -5.36 -12.18 -9.13
CA PHE A 114 -5.03 -13.59 -9.04
C PHE A 114 -3.61 -13.76 -8.49
N PRO A 115 -3.28 -14.93 -7.94
CA PRO A 115 -1.90 -15.32 -7.73
C PRO A 115 -1.10 -15.21 -9.03
N PRO A 116 0.10 -14.59 -9.03
CA PRO A 116 0.94 -14.53 -10.22
C PRO A 116 1.52 -15.93 -10.54
N PRO A 117 1.66 -16.30 -11.82
CA PRO A 117 2.41 -17.49 -12.20
C PRO A 117 3.85 -17.44 -11.64
N PRO A 118 4.45 -18.57 -11.22
CA PRO A 118 5.76 -18.57 -10.56
C PRO A 118 6.88 -17.89 -11.36
N GLU A 119 6.90 -18.06 -12.67
CA GLU A 119 7.89 -17.43 -13.56
C GLU A 119 7.72 -15.91 -13.66
N VAL A 120 6.47 -15.45 -13.68
CA VAL A 120 6.12 -14.03 -13.73
C VAL A 120 6.47 -13.36 -12.40
N ALA A 121 6.16 -14.01 -11.27
CA ALA A 121 6.55 -13.56 -9.94
C ALA A 121 8.08 -13.47 -9.78
N ALA A 122 8.82 -14.50 -10.24
CA ALA A 122 10.28 -14.50 -10.19
C ALA A 122 10.89 -13.37 -11.02
N ASN A 123 10.36 -13.13 -12.22
CA ASN A 123 10.80 -12.01 -13.05
C ASN A 123 10.50 -10.66 -12.40
N CYS A 124 9.30 -10.47 -11.84
CA CYS A 124 8.91 -9.24 -11.16
C CYS A 124 9.79 -8.97 -9.93
N ARG A 125 10.11 -10.00 -9.14
CA ARG A 125 11.03 -9.91 -7.99
C ARG A 125 12.43 -9.47 -8.42
N ARG A 126 12.93 -10.03 -9.54
CA ARG A 126 14.21 -9.61 -10.13
C ARG A 126 14.17 -8.12 -10.52
N LEU A 127 13.12 -7.68 -11.21
CA LEU A 127 12.94 -6.28 -11.60
C LEU A 127 12.85 -5.33 -10.40
N ILE A 128 12.16 -5.71 -9.31
CA ILE A 128 12.13 -4.92 -8.06
C ILE A 128 13.54 -4.75 -7.51
N LYS A 129 14.31 -5.83 -7.46
CA LYS A 129 15.70 -5.78 -6.99
C LYS A 129 16.54 -4.85 -7.87
N GLU A 130 16.48 -5.02 -9.19
CA GLU A 130 17.26 -4.21 -10.14
C GLU A 130 16.87 -2.73 -10.07
N ALA A 131 15.58 -2.41 -9.90
CA ALA A 131 15.12 -1.03 -9.72
C ALA A 131 15.65 -0.42 -8.42
N LEU A 132 15.62 -1.16 -7.31
CA LEU A 132 16.18 -0.70 -6.03
C LEU A 132 17.70 -0.51 -6.12
N ASP A 133 18.43 -1.45 -6.74
CA ASP A 133 19.87 -1.33 -6.96
C ASP A 133 20.20 -0.11 -7.85
N LEU A 134 19.38 0.14 -8.88
CA LEU A 134 19.53 1.30 -9.77
C LEU A 134 19.31 2.61 -9.00
N MET A 135 18.28 2.68 -8.15
CA MET A 135 18.05 3.84 -7.30
C MET A 135 19.14 4.01 -6.25
N ASP A 136 19.66 2.95 -5.64
CA ASP A 136 20.80 3.06 -4.71
C ASP A 136 22.03 3.71 -5.35
N ALA A 137 22.28 3.42 -6.63
CA ALA A 137 23.40 3.98 -7.36
C ALA A 137 23.16 5.42 -7.85
N GLY A 138 21.92 5.80 -8.17
CA GLY A 138 21.61 7.05 -8.86
C GLY A 138 20.82 8.09 -8.06
N ASP A 139 19.97 7.64 -7.14
CA ASP A 139 19.17 8.46 -6.23
C ASP A 139 18.97 7.71 -4.89
N PRO A 140 20.04 7.60 -4.07
CA PRO A 140 20.00 6.84 -2.82
C PRO A 140 19.01 7.42 -1.79
N GLU A 141 18.68 8.71 -1.89
CA GLU A 141 17.68 9.35 -1.04
C GLU A 141 16.28 8.81 -1.33
N LEU A 142 15.90 8.73 -2.62
CA LEU A 142 14.63 8.10 -3.01
C LEU A 142 14.59 6.63 -2.61
N ALA A 143 15.67 5.89 -2.81
CA ALA A 143 15.75 4.49 -2.43
C ALA A 143 15.59 4.30 -0.91
N ALA A 144 16.18 5.18 -0.11
CA ALA A 144 16.03 5.19 1.35
C ALA A 144 14.60 5.56 1.77
N GLU A 145 13.98 6.54 1.12
CA GLU A 145 12.59 6.93 1.38
C GLU A 145 11.62 5.78 1.11
N ILE A 146 11.74 5.10 -0.04
CA ILE A 146 10.92 3.94 -0.38
C ILE A 146 11.09 2.83 0.68
N ARG A 147 12.32 2.54 1.12
CA ARG A 147 12.57 1.57 2.19
C ARG A 147 12.09 2.03 3.56
N ALA A 148 11.97 3.33 3.79
CA ALA A 148 11.42 3.87 5.04
C ALA A 148 9.89 3.72 5.06
N LEU A 149 9.23 3.94 3.92
CA LEU A 149 7.77 3.88 3.76
C LEU A 149 7.26 2.44 3.67
N LEU A 150 7.87 1.62 2.81
CA LEU A 150 7.35 0.30 2.48
C LEU A 150 7.88 -0.78 3.42
N ARG A 151 7.00 -1.72 3.72
CA ARG A 151 7.25 -2.95 4.48
C ARG A 151 6.91 -4.17 3.66
N GLU A 152 5.95 -4.04 2.74
CA GLU A 152 5.50 -5.16 1.91
C GLU A 152 5.23 -4.73 0.47
N ILE A 153 5.66 -5.56 -0.48
CA ILE A 153 5.28 -5.50 -1.89
C ILE A 153 4.63 -6.84 -2.22
N VAL A 154 3.34 -6.81 -2.51
CA VAL A 154 2.56 -8.00 -2.84
C VAL A 154 2.44 -8.11 -4.37
N LEU A 155 2.94 -9.22 -4.92
CA LEU A 155 2.88 -9.52 -6.34
C LEU A 155 1.55 -10.19 -6.65
N ALA A 156 0.75 -9.58 -7.52
CA ALA A 156 -0.50 -10.13 -8.01
C ALA A 156 -0.50 -10.17 -9.55
N ALA A 157 -1.43 -10.89 -10.14
CA ALA A 157 -1.69 -10.86 -11.57
C ALA A 157 -3.09 -10.29 -11.82
N GLY A 158 -3.18 -9.30 -12.71
CA GLY A 158 -4.47 -8.89 -13.26
C GLY A 158 -4.97 -9.87 -14.34
N SER A 159 -6.26 -9.79 -14.66
CA SER A 159 -6.84 -10.58 -15.76
C SER A 159 -6.07 -10.39 -17.08
N LEU A 160 -5.88 -11.51 -17.80
CA LEU A 160 -5.23 -11.55 -19.12
C LEU A 160 -6.24 -11.43 -20.27
N GLU A 161 -7.53 -11.35 -19.98
CA GLU A 161 -8.54 -11.20 -21.00
C GLU A 161 -8.42 -9.83 -21.67
N SER A 162 -8.43 -9.79 -23.01
CA SER A 162 -8.09 -8.58 -23.79
C SER A 162 -9.04 -7.39 -23.60
N LYS A 163 -10.19 -7.60 -22.94
CA LYS A 163 -11.18 -6.57 -22.63
C LYS A 163 -11.38 -6.37 -21.13
N ALA A 164 -10.73 -7.16 -20.29
CA ALA A 164 -10.80 -6.97 -18.85
C ALA A 164 -9.99 -5.73 -18.47
N MET A 165 -10.53 -4.95 -17.54
CA MET A 165 -9.76 -3.89 -16.90
C MET A 165 -8.64 -4.54 -16.07
N THR A 166 -7.45 -3.99 -16.20
CA THR A 166 -6.26 -4.44 -15.46
C THR A 166 -5.66 -3.26 -14.71
N PHE A 167 -4.92 -3.54 -13.65
CA PHE A 167 -4.24 -2.53 -12.85
C PHE A 167 -2.73 -2.64 -13.05
N ASP A 168 -2.01 -1.57 -12.75
CA ASP A 168 -0.54 -1.53 -12.81
C ASP A 168 0.05 -1.75 -11.42
N GLY A 169 -0.41 -0.95 -10.46
CA GLY A 169 -0.15 -1.07 -9.03
C GLY A 169 -1.36 -0.58 -8.25
N ALA A 170 -1.38 -0.85 -6.95
CA ALA A 170 -2.41 -0.37 -6.05
C ALA A 170 -1.86 -0.13 -4.64
N SER A 171 -2.39 0.89 -3.98
CA SER A 171 -2.09 1.27 -2.60
C SER A 171 -3.38 1.67 -1.88
N ALA A 172 -3.50 1.36 -0.60
CA ALA A 172 -4.67 1.72 0.21
C ALA A 172 -4.24 2.25 1.58
N PHE A 173 -4.96 3.26 2.06
CA PHE A 173 -4.69 3.87 3.37
C PHE A 173 -4.76 2.83 4.51
N MET A 174 -5.75 1.94 4.46
CA MET A 174 -5.94 0.84 5.42
C MET A 174 -4.84 -0.23 5.36
N LEU A 175 -3.94 -0.17 4.37
CA LEU A 175 -2.79 -1.06 4.23
C LEU A 175 -1.48 -0.24 4.17
N TRP A 176 -1.38 0.82 4.98
CA TRP A 176 -0.20 1.68 5.00
C TRP A 176 1.10 0.89 5.21
N GLY A 177 2.04 1.11 4.30
CA GLY A 177 3.31 0.38 4.21
C GLY A 177 3.28 -0.84 3.27
N ALA A 178 2.14 -1.17 2.67
CA ALA A 178 2.03 -2.17 1.61
C ALA A 178 1.66 -1.55 0.27
N ILE A 179 2.10 -2.20 -0.79
CA ILE A 179 1.66 -1.94 -2.18
C ILE A 179 1.40 -3.28 -2.86
N ILE A 180 0.47 -3.31 -3.82
CA ILE A 180 0.33 -4.40 -4.78
C ILE A 180 0.93 -3.96 -6.12
N ILE A 181 1.64 -4.87 -6.78
CA ILE A 181 2.13 -4.68 -8.15
C ILE A 181 1.57 -5.79 -9.02
N ASN A 182 1.03 -5.44 -10.19
CA ASN A 182 0.66 -6.40 -11.21
C ASN A 182 1.94 -6.96 -11.87
N ALA A 183 2.31 -8.18 -11.53
CA ALA A 183 3.52 -8.83 -12.04
C ALA A 183 3.53 -8.99 -13.58
N ASN A 184 2.36 -8.90 -14.24
CA ASN A 184 2.25 -8.97 -15.70
C ASN A 184 2.67 -7.66 -16.40
N GLN A 185 2.75 -6.52 -15.69
CA GLN A 185 2.90 -5.20 -16.32
C GLN A 185 4.36 -4.71 -16.49
N PRO A 186 5.24 -4.81 -15.48
CA PRO A 186 6.59 -4.24 -15.58
C PRO A 186 7.41 -4.84 -16.72
N LYS A 187 7.89 -3.98 -17.63
CA LYS A 187 8.67 -4.39 -18.82
C LYS A 187 10.18 -4.17 -18.70
N GLY A 188 10.66 -3.64 -17.57
CA GLY A 188 12.07 -3.36 -17.33
C GLY A 188 12.31 -2.60 -16.01
N GLU A 189 13.57 -2.46 -15.60
CA GLU A 189 13.91 -1.86 -14.31
C GLU A 189 13.51 -0.39 -14.20
N LEU A 190 13.55 0.40 -15.27
CA LEU A 190 13.10 1.80 -15.25
C LEU A 190 11.58 1.94 -15.10
N THR A 191 10.80 1.06 -15.72
CA THR A 191 9.35 1.00 -15.50
C THR A 191 9.05 0.61 -14.05
N MET A 192 9.85 -0.29 -13.48
CA MET A 192 9.73 -0.66 -12.07
C MET A 192 10.14 0.48 -11.13
N VAL A 193 11.17 1.28 -11.45
CA VAL A 193 11.49 2.50 -10.69
C VAL A 193 10.30 3.45 -10.66
N GLN A 194 9.67 3.69 -11.81
CA GLN A 194 8.48 4.54 -11.89
C GLN A 194 7.32 3.96 -11.08
N MET A 195 7.09 2.65 -11.13
CA MET A 195 6.07 1.96 -10.34
C MET A 195 6.31 2.12 -8.83
N LEU A 196 7.54 1.85 -8.37
CA LEU A 196 7.89 1.99 -6.95
C LEU A 196 7.78 3.45 -6.51
N ALA A 197 8.22 4.41 -7.33
CA ALA A 197 8.05 5.83 -7.06
C ALA A 197 6.56 6.23 -7.01
N HIS A 198 5.72 5.66 -7.88
CA HIS A 198 4.29 5.90 -7.90
C HIS A 198 3.62 5.42 -6.60
N GLU A 199 3.73 4.13 -6.30
CA GLU A 199 3.00 3.51 -5.20
C GLU A 199 3.54 3.93 -3.82
N SER A 200 4.85 4.18 -3.70
CA SER A 200 5.41 4.76 -2.47
C SER A 200 4.94 6.19 -2.24
N SER A 201 4.64 6.95 -3.30
CA SER A 201 4.12 8.32 -3.18
C SER A 201 2.70 8.32 -2.61
N HIS A 202 1.87 7.32 -2.94
CA HIS A 202 0.57 7.12 -2.29
C HIS A 202 0.75 6.89 -0.79
N ASN A 203 1.67 5.99 -0.41
CA ASN A 203 2.00 5.72 1.00
C ASN A 203 2.53 6.95 1.75
N LEU A 204 3.28 7.81 1.05
CA LEU A 204 3.74 9.09 1.60
C LEU A 204 2.57 10.05 1.82
N LEU A 205 1.67 10.20 0.85
CA LEU A 205 0.47 11.03 0.96
C LEU A 205 -0.44 10.56 2.09
N PHE A 206 -0.66 9.25 2.24
CA PHE A 206 -1.38 8.68 3.38
C PHE A 206 -0.74 9.05 4.73
N GLY A 207 0.60 9.16 4.77
CA GLY A 207 1.31 9.61 5.96
C GLY A 207 1.09 11.09 6.27
N PHE A 208 0.98 11.94 5.24
CA PHE A 208 0.67 13.36 5.36
C PHE A 208 -0.79 13.61 5.72
N SER A 209 -1.72 12.80 5.20
CA SER A 209 -3.15 12.92 5.46
C SER A 209 -3.59 12.35 6.81
N ALA A 210 -2.64 12.03 7.69
CA ALA A 210 -2.92 11.31 8.93
C ALA A 210 -3.51 12.17 10.04
N ASP A 211 -3.24 13.49 10.02
CA ASP A 211 -3.76 14.43 11.01
C ASP A 211 -4.77 15.41 10.40
N GLU A 212 -4.65 15.72 9.11
CA GLU A 212 -5.51 16.66 8.38
C GLU A 212 -5.70 16.24 6.92
N SER A 213 -6.78 16.71 6.30
CA SER A 213 -7.01 16.54 4.86
C SER A 213 -5.96 17.31 4.06
N LEU A 214 -5.52 16.73 2.93
CA LEU A 214 -4.54 17.38 2.04
C LEU A 214 -5.10 18.61 1.33
N VAL A 215 -6.42 18.67 1.21
CA VAL A 215 -7.18 19.77 0.59
C VAL A 215 -8.42 20.06 1.43
N GLU A 216 -8.88 21.31 1.42
CA GLU A 216 -10.05 21.75 2.19
C GLU A 216 -11.36 21.72 1.36
N ASN A 217 -11.26 21.41 0.06
CA ASN A 217 -12.40 21.37 -0.84
C ASN A 217 -13.33 20.19 -0.52
N SER A 218 -14.63 20.39 -0.79
CA SER A 218 -15.62 19.30 -0.69
C SER A 218 -15.30 18.18 -1.68
N PRO A 219 -15.48 16.90 -1.31
CA PRO A 219 -15.33 15.78 -2.25
C PRO A 219 -16.33 15.83 -3.41
N ASP A 220 -17.46 16.53 -3.26
CA ASP A 220 -18.48 16.70 -4.30
C ASP A 220 -18.15 17.83 -5.29
N GLU A 221 -17.16 18.68 -4.99
CA GLU A 221 -16.77 19.81 -5.83
C GLU A 221 -15.78 19.35 -6.92
N LEU A 222 -16.16 19.52 -8.19
CA LEU A 222 -15.38 19.06 -9.33
C LEU A 222 -14.62 20.18 -10.03
N PHE A 223 -13.36 19.93 -10.36
CA PHE A 223 -12.42 20.85 -11.00
C PHE A 223 -11.84 20.27 -12.29
N GLN A 224 -11.35 21.14 -13.16
CA GLN A 224 -10.63 20.72 -14.36
C GLN A 224 -9.28 20.09 -14.00
N SER A 225 -9.01 18.89 -14.51
CA SER A 225 -7.76 18.17 -14.28
C SER A 225 -6.79 18.39 -15.44
N PRO A 226 -5.49 18.62 -15.18
CA PRO A 226 -4.49 18.66 -16.25
C PRO A 226 -4.18 17.27 -16.83
N LEU A 227 -4.62 16.19 -16.17
CA LEU A 227 -4.28 14.79 -16.51
C LEU A 227 -5.45 14.01 -17.12
N ARG A 228 -6.69 14.52 -17.01
CA ARG A 228 -7.91 13.86 -17.51
C ARG A 228 -8.86 14.88 -18.12
N VAL A 229 -9.66 14.42 -19.09
CA VAL A 229 -10.72 15.24 -19.71
C VAL A 229 -11.89 15.44 -18.75
N ASP A 230 -12.25 14.40 -17.99
CA ASP A 230 -13.35 14.47 -17.02
C ASP A 230 -12.93 15.27 -15.78
N PRO A 231 -13.78 16.20 -15.28
CA PRO A 231 -13.55 16.89 -14.02
C PRO A 231 -13.42 15.93 -12.84
N ARG A 232 -12.62 16.31 -11.83
CA ARG A 232 -12.33 15.49 -10.66
C ARG A 232 -12.41 16.30 -9.36
N PRO A 233 -12.66 15.66 -8.21
CA PRO A 233 -12.46 16.30 -6.91
C PRO A 233 -11.03 16.82 -6.76
N MET A 234 -10.86 17.91 -6.00
CA MET A 234 -9.53 18.53 -5.82
C MET A 234 -8.53 17.54 -5.21
N ASP A 235 -8.97 16.68 -4.29
CA ASP A 235 -8.14 15.64 -3.68
C ASP A 235 -7.53 14.73 -4.75
N GLY A 236 -8.35 14.19 -5.65
CA GLY A 236 -7.90 13.36 -6.76
C GLY A 236 -6.94 14.08 -7.72
N ILE A 237 -7.10 15.39 -7.93
CA ILE A 237 -6.19 16.19 -8.77
C ILE A 237 -4.84 16.40 -8.06
N TYR A 238 -4.87 16.78 -6.78
CA TYR A 238 -3.67 16.96 -5.96
C TYR A 238 -2.86 15.67 -5.91
N HIS A 239 -3.55 14.57 -5.59
CA HIS A 239 -2.99 13.22 -5.49
C HIS A 239 -2.31 12.78 -6.79
N ALA A 240 -3.02 12.86 -7.92
CA ALA A 240 -2.47 12.46 -9.21
C ALA A 240 -1.29 13.35 -9.64
N THR A 241 -1.37 14.66 -9.40
CA THR A 241 -0.30 15.60 -9.75
C THR A 241 0.95 15.36 -8.91
N PHE A 242 0.80 15.14 -7.60
CA PHE A 242 1.90 14.81 -6.70
C PHE A 242 2.61 13.54 -7.17
N VAL A 243 1.87 12.47 -7.43
CA VAL A 243 2.43 11.17 -7.82
C VAL A 243 3.17 11.26 -9.16
N VAL A 244 2.59 11.94 -10.16
CA VAL A 244 3.27 12.17 -11.45
C VAL A 244 4.55 12.99 -11.27
N ALA A 245 4.53 14.02 -10.43
CA ALA A 245 5.74 14.81 -10.12
C ALA A 245 6.83 13.95 -9.46
N ARG A 246 6.46 13.00 -8.59
CA ARG A 246 7.39 12.07 -7.94
C ARG A 246 7.97 11.05 -8.92
N MET A 247 7.16 10.51 -9.83
CA MET A 247 7.65 9.65 -10.93
C MET A 247 8.65 10.40 -11.80
N HIS A 248 8.32 11.63 -12.21
CA HIS A 248 9.23 12.48 -12.99
C HIS A 248 10.53 12.76 -12.22
N ARG A 249 10.45 13.09 -10.92
CA ARG A 249 11.63 13.30 -10.07
C ARG A 249 12.53 12.06 -10.07
N ALA A 250 11.96 10.86 -9.91
CA ALA A 250 12.73 9.61 -9.87
C ALA A 250 13.53 9.40 -11.16
N VAL A 251 12.86 9.48 -12.32
CA VAL A 251 13.52 9.32 -13.63
C VAL A 251 14.55 10.44 -13.86
N LYS A 252 14.20 11.69 -13.52
CA LYS A 252 15.10 12.83 -13.67
C LYS A 252 16.35 12.71 -12.79
N GLY A 253 16.21 12.21 -11.56
CA GLY A 253 17.31 11.92 -10.64
C GLY A 253 18.28 10.92 -11.25
N LEU A 254 17.76 9.78 -11.74
CA LEU A 254 18.58 8.76 -12.41
C LEU A 254 19.26 9.29 -13.68
N LEU A 255 18.57 10.08 -14.50
CA LEU A 255 19.18 10.72 -15.68
C LEU A 255 20.34 11.65 -15.29
N ASN A 256 20.14 12.48 -14.27
CA ASN A 256 21.15 13.44 -13.81
C ASN A 256 22.35 12.75 -13.14
N SER A 257 22.17 11.58 -12.53
CA SER A 257 23.25 10.81 -11.92
C SER A 257 24.26 10.25 -12.94
N GLY A 258 23.86 10.14 -14.21
CA GLY A 258 24.70 9.64 -15.30
C GLY A 258 24.86 8.11 -15.33
N ILE A 259 24.23 7.36 -14.42
CA ILE A 259 24.39 5.89 -14.34
C ILE A 259 23.65 5.13 -15.45
N LEU A 260 22.64 5.78 -16.07
CA LEU A 260 21.81 5.13 -17.08
C LEU A 260 22.61 4.83 -18.35
N SER A 261 22.48 3.59 -18.84
CA SER A 261 22.97 3.15 -20.14
C SER A 261 22.30 3.90 -21.30
N ALA A 262 22.84 3.77 -22.51
CA ALA A 262 22.25 4.38 -23.70
C ALA A 262 20.81 3.89 -23.93
N THR A 263 20.58 2.57 -23.85
CA THR A 263 19.25 1.96 -24.03
C THR A 263 18.24 2.45 -22.99
N GLN A 264 18.67 2.62 -21.73
CA GLN A 264 17.81 3.15 -20.67
C GLN A 264 17.43 4.62 -20.87
N LYS A 265 18.21 5.41 -21.63
CA LYS A 265 17.91 6.81 -21.93
C LYS A 265 16.93 6.99 -23.09
N GLU A 266 16.65 5.92 -23.84
CA GLU A 266 15.74 5.93 -25.00
C GLU A 266 14.30 5.51 -24.64
N ILE A 267 14.07 5.04 -23.40
CA ILE A 267 12.76 4.69 -22.81
C ILE A 267 12.14 5.92 -22.15
#